data_AF-A0A842I479-F1
#
_entry.id   AF-A0A842I479-F1
#
_cell.length_a   1.000
_cell.length_b   1.000
_cell.length_c   1.000
_cell.angle_alpha   90.00
_cell.angle_beta   90.00
_cell.angle_gamma   90.00
#
_symmetry.space_group_name_H-M   'P 1'
#
loop_
_entity.id
_entity.type
_entity.pdbx_description
1 polymer ?
#
loop_
_entity_poly.entity_id
_entity_poly.type
_entity_poly.pdbx_seq_one_letter_code
_entity_poly.pdbx_strand_id
1 'polypeptide(L)' 'MDTYGLLRFIADSWALLALTLVFMGVILWALRPGSRPLHDDAARSIFRNDKKPAVDDRRGEMEA' A
#
# COMPACT_ATOMS: atom_id res chain seq x y z
N MET A 1 36.53 -6.64 29.41
CA MET A 1 35.09 -6.29 29.37
C MET A 1 34.36 -7.45 30.00
N ASP A 2 33.68 -7.23 31.12
CA ASP A 2 33.01 -8.30 31.88
C ASP A 2 31.63 -8.62 31.27
N THR A 3 31.16 -9.86 31.41
CA THR A 3 29.90 -10.38 30.87
C THR A 3 28.69 -9.49 31.21
N TYR A 4 28.69 -8.90 32.41
CA TYR A 4 27.65 -7.97 32.86
C TYR A 4 27.54 -6.71 31.98
N GLY A 5 28.68 -6.18 31.51
CA GLY A 5 28.70 -5.00 30.64
C GLY A 5 28.07 -5.27 29.28
N LEU A 6 28.29 -6.46 28.73
CA LEU A 6 27.69 -6.89 27.47
C LEU A 6 26.16 -7.04 27.59
N LEU A 7 25.70 -7.64 28.68
CA LEU A 7 24.26 -7.83 28.93
C LEU A 7 23.54 -6.48 29.12
N ARG A 8 24.19 -5.53 29.81
CA ARG A 8 23.63 -4.18 30.03
C ARG A 8 23.61 -3.33 28.76
N PHE A 9 24.64 -3.39 27.92
CA PHE A 9 24.64 -2.68 26.64
C PHE A 9 23.48 -3.13 25.74
N ILE A 10 23.22 -4.43 25.71
CA ILE A 10 22.07 -5.01 25.01
C ILE A 10 20.78 -4.48 25.65
N ALA A 11 20.62 -4.60 26.97
CA ALA A 11 19.42 -4.17 27.70
C ALA A 11 19.08 -2.68 27.52
N ASP A 12 20.07 -1.80 27.58
CA ASP A 12 19.88 -0.34 27.48
C ASP A 12 19.41 0.12 26.09
N SER A 13 19.63 -0.69 25.03
CA SER A 13 19.36 -0.29 23.64
C SER A 13 18.06 -0.87 23.03
N TRP A 14 17.37 -1.79 23.71
CA TRP A 14 16.21 -2.50 23.14
C TRP A 14 15.01 -1.60 22.84
N ALA A 15 14.70 -0.64 23.71
CA ALA A 15 13.56 0.25 23.51
C ALA A 15 13.74 1.16 22.28
N LEU A 16 14.94 1.72 22.11
CA LEU A 16 15.27 2.52 20.93
C LEU A 16 15.23 1.67 19.65
N LEU A 17 15.77 0.46 19.71
CA LEU A 17 15.79 -0.47 18.57
C LEU A 17 14.36 -0.88 18.15
N ALA A 18 13.48 -1.15 19.13
CA ALA A 18 12.06 -1.42 18.87
C ALA A 18 11.37 -0.22 18.18
N LEU A 19 11.59 1.00 18.66
CA LEU A 19 11.04 2.21 18.04
C LEU A 19 11.52 2.37 16.60
N THR A 20 12.82 2.16 16.35
CA THR A 20 13.40 2.23 15.00
C THR A 20 12.79 1.18 14.07
N LEU A 21 12.60 -0.06 14.53
CA LEU A 21 11.98 -1.12 13.74
C LEU A 21 10.52 -0.82 13.41
N VAL A 22 9.74 -0.33 14.38
CA VAL A 22 8.34 0.09 14.15
C VAL A 22 8.30 1.22 13.12
N PHE A 23 9.17 2.22 13.27
CA PHE A 23 9.24 3.35 12.35
C PHE A 23 9.56 2.90 10.91
N MET A 24 10.57 2.05 10.72
CA MET A 24 10.84 1.47 9.41
C MET A 24 9.68 0.62 8.88
N GLY A 25 9.02 -0.14 9.75
CA GLY A 25 7.81 -0.91 9.39
C GLY A 25 6.70 -0.01 8.83
N VAL A 26 6.47 1.15 9.44
CA VAL A 26 5.51 2.15 8.97
C VAL A 26 5.95 2.75 7.62
N ILE A 27 7.23 3.07 7.44
CA ILE A 27 7.77 3.56 6.16
C ILE A 27 7.52 2.52 5.06
N LEU A 28 7.91 1.27 5.29
CA LEU A 28 7.74 0.19 4.31
C LEU A 28 6.26 -0.05 4.00
N TRP A 29 5.38 0.06 4.99
CA TRP A 29 3.95 -0.05 4.79
C TRP A 29 3.38 1.12 3.99
N ALA A 30 3.81 2.36 4.25
CA ALA A 30 3.39 3.53 3.50
C ALA A 30 3.88 3.49 2.04
N LEU A 31 5.09 2.95 1.81
CA LEU A 31 5.65 2.73 0.48
C LEU A 31 5.06 1.50 -0.23
N ARG A 32 4.21 0.69 0.45
CA ARG A 32 3.57 -0.48 -0.17
C ARG A 32 2.70 0.00 -1.34
N PRO A 33 3.00 -0.43 -2.59
CA PRO A 33 2.39 0.11 -3.82
C PRO A 33 0.94 -0.40 -4.06
N GLY A 34 0.18 -0.67 -3.00
CA GLY A 34 -1.13 -1.33 -3.07
C GLY A 34 -2.26 -0.47 -3.65
N SER A 35 -2.14 0.86 -3.65
CA SER A 35 -3.21 1.74 -4.15
C SER A 35 -3.06 2.13 -5.63
N ARG A 36 -1.95 1.74 -6.28
CA ARG A 36 -1.69 2.07 -7.70
C ARG A 36 -2.81 1.64 -8.65
N PRO A 37 -3.43 0.45 -8.52
CA PRO A 37 -4.52 0.05 -9.42
C PRO A 37 -5.77 0.90 -9.24
N LEU A 38 -6.13 1.25 -8.00
CA LEU A 38 -7.33 2.04 -7.70
C LEU A 38 -7.21 3.47 -8.23
N HIS A 39 -6.01 4.07 -8.13
CA HIS A 39 -5.75 5.39 -8.68
C HIS A 39 -5.71 5.41 -10.21
N ASP A 40 -5.15 4.36 -10.84
CA ASP A 40 -5.13 4.25 -12.31
C ASP A 40 -6.54 4.05 -12.89
N ASP A 41 -7.38 3.27 -12.22
CA ASP A 41 -8.77 3.03 -12.64
C ASP A 41 -9.63 4.30 -12.52
N ALA A 42 -9.47 5.06 -11.43
CA ALA A 42 -10.11 6.37 -11.26
C ALA A 42 -9.67 7.38 -12.33
N ALA A 43 -8.37 7.44 -12.65
CA ALA A 43 -7.84 8.32 -13.69
C ALA A 43 -8.35 7.95 -15.09
N ARG A 44 -8.57 6.66 -15.36
CA ARG A 44 -9.08 6.15 -16.64
C ARG A 44 -10.60 6.22 -16.78
N SER A 45 -11.34 6.50 -15.70
CA SER A 45 -12.81 6.52 -15.69
C SER A 45 -13.43 7.45 -16.75
N ILE A 46 -12.87 8.65 -16.94
CA ILE A 46 -13.35 9.62 -17.93
C ILE A 46 -12.99 9.22 -19.36
N PHE A 47 -11.83 8.60 -19.56
CA PHE A 47 -11.36 8.16 -20.88
C PHE A 47 -11.86 6.79 -21.31
N ARG A 48 -12.60 6.09 -20.44
CA ARG A 48 -13.05 4.70 -20.65
C ARG A 48 -13.82 4.50 -21.96
N ASN A 49 -14.57 5.52 -22.40
CA ASN A 49 -15.42 5.46 -23.60
C ASN A 49 -14.92 6.36 -24.74
N ASP A 50 -13.69 6.86 -24.66
CA ASP A 50 -13.17 7.85 -25.62
C ASP A 50 -12.90 7.25 -27.01
N LYS A 51 -12.54 5.95 -27.07
CA LYS A 51 -12.28 5.23 -28.34
C LYS A 51 -13.48 4.46 -28.88
N LYS A 52 -14.43 4.10 -28.01
CA LYS A 52 -15.65 3.36 -28.39
C LYS A 52 -16.77 3.76 -27.44
N PRO A 53 -17.98 4.05 -27.95
CA PRO A 53 -19.13 4.32 -27.11
C PRO A 53 -19.42 3.11 -26.21
N ALA A 54 -19.92 3.35 -25.00
CA ALA A 54 -20.46 2.28 -24.18
C ALA A 54 -21.58 1.57 -24.94
N VAL A 55 -21.56 0.23 -24.93
CA VAL A 55 -22.63 -0.57 -25.52
C VAL A 55 -23.90 -0.29 -24.73
N ASP A 56 -24.92 0.25 -25.37
CA ASP A 56 -26.24 0.46 -24.76
C ASP A 56 -26.90 -0.91 -24.55
N ASP A 57 -26.81 -1.41 -23.32
CA ASP A 57 -27.37 -2.72 -22.92
C ASP A 57 -28.91 -2.76 -23.05
N ARG A 58 -29.56 -1.59 -23.16
CA ARG A 58 -31.01 -1.48 -23.38
C ARG A 58 -31.48 -2.01 -24.73
N ARG A 59 -30.56 -2.26 -25.67
CA ARG A 59 -30.90 -2.87 -26.97
C ARG A 59 -31.09 -4.38 -26.90
N GLY A 60 -30.52 -5.06 -25.90
CA GLY A 60 -30.69 -6.51 -25.69
C GLY A 60 -32.02 -6.88 -25.03
N GLU A 61 -32.56 -6.01 -24.18
CA GLU A 61 -33.85 -6.23 -23.49
C GLU A 61 -35.07 -6.01 -24.40
N MET A 62 -34.92 -5.25 -25.50
CA MET A 62 -36.00 -5.02 -26.47
C MET A 62 -36.06 -6.08 -27.58
N GLU A 63 -35.02 -6.92 -27.71
CA GLU A 63 -34.91 -7.96 -28.74
C GLU A 63 -35.19 -9.39 -28.19
N ALA A 64 -35.61 -9.54 -26.92
CA ALA A 64 -35.98 -10.80 -26.26
C ALA A 64 -37.48 -10.85 -25.92
#